data_AF-A0A257JCJ8-F1
#
_entry.id   AF-A0A257JCJ8-F1
#
_cell.length_a   1.000
_cell.length_b   1.000
_cell.length_c   1.000
_cell.angle_alpha   90.00
_cell.angle_beta   90.00
_cell.angle_gamma   90.00
#
_symmetry.space_group_name_H-M   'P 1'
#
loop_
_entity.id
_entity.type
_entity.pdbx_description
1 polymer ?
#
loop_
_entity_poly.entity_id
_entity_poly.type
_entity_poly.pdbx_seq_one_letter_code
_entity_poly.pdbx_strand_id
1 'polypeptide(L)'
;MSDDIRPFQIHVDDAVLADLRQRLRHTRWPEAELVDDWSQGIPLAWTQAMCQHWAEGYDWRAREAALNRIAQFTTAIDGLDVHF
;
A
#
# COMPACT_ATOMS: atom_id res chain seq x y z
N MET A 1 23.26 7.01 -22.71
CA MET A 1 22.10 6.64 -21.87
C MET A 1 20.90 6.88 -22.73
N SER A 2 19.97 5.92 -22.79
CA SER A 2 18.80 6.05 -23.65
C SER A 2 17.67 6.60 -22.79
N ASP A 3 17.14 7.75 -23.19
CA ASP A 3 16.02 8.45 -22.57
C ASP A 3 14.67 7.85 -23.06
N ASP A 4 14.66 6.55 -23.33
CA ASP A 4 13.50 5.88 -23.93
C ASP A 4 12.36 5.79 -22.91
N ILE A 5 11.19 6.28 -23.34
CA ILE A 5 9.95 6.15 -22.58
C ILE A 5 9.42 4.73 -22.73
N ARG A 6 9.35 3.99 -21.62
CA ARG A 6 8.93 2.58 -21.59
C ARG A 6 7.54 2.44 -20.96
N PRO A 7 6.59 1.71 -21.58
CA PRO A 7 5.32 1.39 -20.94
C PRO A 7 5.52 0.68 -19.59
N PHE A 8 4.66 1.00 -18.63
CA PHE A 8 4.68 0.43 -17.30
C PHE A 8 3.29 -0.06 -16.90
N GLN A 9 3.24 -1.16 -16.16
CA GLN A 9 2.04 -1.63 -15.48
C GLN A 9 2.41 -1.98 -14.05
N ILE A 10 1.59 -1.52 -13.10
CA ILE A 10 1.73 -1.90 -11.70
C ILE A 10 1.42 -3.39 -11.61
N HIS A 11 2.38 -4.16 -11.08
CA HIS A 11 2.20 -5.55 -10.76
C HIS A 11 2.84 -5.83 -9.41
N VAL A 12 2.02 -6.14 -8.42
CA VAL A 12 2.48 -6.58 -7.10
C VAL A 12 2.25 -8.08 -7.00
N ASP A 13 3.32 -8.85 -6.77
CA ASP A 13 3.24 -10.31 -6.67
C ASP A 13 2.29 -10.77 -5.55
N ASP A 14 1.60 -11.89 -5.77
CA ASP A 14 0.71 -12.48 -4.75
C ASP A 14 1.44 -12.76 -3.43
N ALA A 15 2.74 -13.10 -3.49
CA ALA A 15 3.56 -13.33 -2.31
C ALA A 15 3.69 -12.07 -1.43
N VAL A 16 3.81 -10.89 -2.05
CA VAL A 16 3.88 -9.60 -1.33
C VAL A 16 2.54 -9.30 -0.66
N LEU A 17 1.42 -9.54 -1.35
CA LEU A 17 0.08 -9.34 -0.78
C LEU A 17 -0.21 -10.33 0.35
N ALA A 18 0.25 -11.58 0.22
CA ALA A 18 0.13 -12.59 1.26
C ALA A 18 0.94 -12.22 2.50
N ASP A 19 2.21 -11.79 2.32
CA ASP A 19 3.06 -11.31 3.42
C ASP A 19 2.44 -10.09 4.12
N LEU A 20 1.93 -9.11 3.37
CA LEU A 20 1.22 -7.97 3.93
C LEU A 20 0.05 -8.40 4.83
N ARG A 21 -0.83 -9.28 4.33
CA ARG A 21 -1.97 -9.80 5.10
C ARG A 21 -1.51 -10.54 6.35
N GLN A 22 -0.45 -11.33 6.26
CA GLN A 22 0.12 -12.04 7.40
C GLN A 22 0.64 -11.06 8.47
N ARG A 23 1.37 -10.03 8.07
CA ARG A 23 1.89 -9.02 9.00
C ARG A 23 0.78 -8.25 9.70
N LEU A 24 -0.24 -7.83 8.95
CA LEU A 24 -1.41 -7.14 9.50
C LEU A 24 -2.13 -8.00 10.55
N ARG A 25 -2.32 -9.30 10.28
CA ARG A 25 -2.96 -10.26 11.20
C ARG A 25 -2.12 -10.58 12.43
N HIS A 26 -0.80 -10.54 12.30
CA HIS A 26 0.14 -10.82 13.39
C HIS A 26 0.64 -9.56 14.09
N THR A 27 -0.02 -8.42 13.89
CA THR A 27 0.31 -7.17 14.58
C THR A 27 0.25 -7.36 16.10
N ARG A 28 1.36 -7.07 16.79
CA ARG A 28 1.37 -6.97 18.24
C ARG A 28 0.92 -5.56 18.63
N TRP A 29 -0.29 -5.47 19.15
CA TRP A 29 -0.91 -4.20 19.54
C TRP A 29 -0.33 -3.65 20.85
N PRO A 30 -0.17 -2.32 20.97
CA PRO A 30 0.09 -1.67 22.24
C PRO A 30 -1.18 -1.65 23.12
N GLU A 31 -1.02 -1.13 24.33
CA GLU A 31 -2.16 -0.78 25.21
C GLU A 31 -2.95 0.39 24.63
N ALA A 32 -4.19 0.58 25.11
CA ALA A 32 -5.02 1.70 24.70
C ALA A 32 -4.49 3.03 25.24
N GLU A 33 -4.76 4.09 24.48
CA GLU A 33 -4.54 5.48 24.86
C GLU A 33 -5.28 5.86 26.16
N LEU A 34 -4.78 6.90 26.83
CA LEU A 34 -5.35 7.40 28.10
C LEU A 34 -6.40 8.50 27.90
N VAL A 35 -6.73 8.84 26.66
CA VAL A 35 -7.61 9.94 26.29
C VAL A 35 -8.69 9.44 25.33
N ASP A 36 -9.86 10.08 25.36
CA ASP A 36 -10.99 9.75 24.47
C ASP A 36 -10.98 10.56 23.16
N ASP A 37 -9.87 11.24 22.85
CA ASP A 37 -9.69 12.08 21.65
C ASP A 37 -8.40 11.73 20.89
N TRP A 38 -8.08 12.51 19.84
CA TRP A 38 -6.94 12.26 18.94
C TRP A 38 -5.66 13.00 19.35
N SER A 39 -5.64 13.64 20.54
CA SER A 39 -4.52 14.48 20.96
C SER A 39 -3.20 13.72 21.13
N GLN A 40 -3.27 12.40 21.33
CA GLN A 40 -2.11 11.51 21.46
C GLN A 40 -1.81 10.67 20.21
N GLY A 41 -2.49 10.95 19.09
CA GLY A 41 -2.36 10.22 17.84
C GLY A 41 -3.62 9.43 17.48
N ILE A 42 -3.46 8.41 16.63
CA ILE A 42 -4.58 7.61 16.12
C ILE A 42 -5.04 6.66 17.23
N PRO A 43 -6.34 6.64 17.60
CA PRO A 43 -6.89 5.68 18.56
C PRO A 43 -6.59 4.23 18.20
N LEU A 44 -6.32 3.39 19.20
CA LEU A 44 -6.00 1.98 18.99
C LEU A 44 -7.14 1.25 18.26
N ALA A 45 -8.37 1.46 18.71
CA ALA A 45 -9.54 0.82 18.13
C ALA A 45 -9.74 1.17 16.65
N TRP A 46 -9.48 2.44 16.28
CA TRP A 46 -9.57 2.87 14.89
C TRP A 46 -8.48 2.20 14.03
N THR A 47 -7.24 2.15 14.53
CA THR A 47 -6.12 1.51 13.82
C THR A 47 -6.37 0.01 13.63
N GLN A 48 -6.88 -0.68 14.65
CA GLN A 48 -7.25 -2.09 14.57
C GLN A 48 -8.33 -2.34 13.50
N ALA A 49 -9.38 -1.51 13.47
CA ALA A 49 -10.43 -1.62 12.45
C ALA A 49 -9.89 -1.37 11.03
N MET A 50 -9.01 -0.39 10.86
CA MET A 50 -8.35 -0.12 9.58
C MET A 50 -7.48 -1.32 9.13
N CYS A 51 -6.65 -1.86 10.02
CA CYS A 51 -5.82 -3.03 9.72
C CYS A 51 -6.65 -4.27 9.39
N GLN A 52 -7.77 -4.50 10.09
CA GLN A 52 -8.69 -5.58 9.77
C GLN A 52 -9.29 -5.41 8.37
N HIS A 53 -9.82 -4.23 8.06
CA HIS A 53 -10.37 -3.95 6.72
C HIS A 53 -9.30 -4.18 5.65
N TRP A 54 -8.07 -3.72 5.87
CA TRP A 54 -6.99 -3.90 4.90
C TRP A 54 -6.61 -5.38 4.70
N ALA A 55 -6.56 -6.17 5.77
CA ALA A 55 -6.18 -7.58 5.70
C ALA A 55 -7.27 -8.48 5.09
N GLU A 56 -8.54 -8.11 5.25
CA GLU A 56 -9.68 -9.01 4.99
C GLU A 56 -10.66 -8.49 3.94
N GLY A 57 -10.87 -7.17 3.86
CA GLY A 57 -11.89 -6.56 3.01
C GLY A 57 -11.35 -5.77 1.81
N TYR A 58 -10.09 -5.33 1.86
CA TYR A 58 -9.52 -4.51 0.79
C TYR A 58 -9.07 -5.34 -0.41
N ASP A 59 -9.69 -5.11 -1.56
CA ASP A 59 -9.35 -5.76 -2.81
C ASP A 59 -8.23 -5.00 -3.55
N TRP A 60 -6.99 -5.43 -3.31
CA TRP A 60 -5.82 -4.91 -4.03
C TRP A 60 -5.91 -5.14 -5.54
N ARG A 61 -6.43 -6.29 -5.99
CA ARG A 61 -6.45 -6.63 -7.43
C ARG A 61 -7.42 -5.72 -8.18
N ALA A 62 -8.56 -5.40 -7.58
CA ALA A 62 -9.46 -4.38 -8.12
C ALA A 62 -8.79 -2.99 -8.18
N ARG A 63 -8.01 -2.62 -7.15
CA ARG A 63 -7.29 -1.34 -7.14
C ARG A 63 -6.18 -1.30 -8.18
N GLU A 64 -5.38 -2.35 -8.29
CA GLU A 64 -4.30 -2.49 -9.27
C GLU A 64 -4.84 -2.38 -10.70
N ALA A 65 -5.91 -3.11 -11.01
CA ALA A 65 -6.60 -2.99 -12.29
C ALA A 65 -7.10 -1.56 -12.55
N ALA A 66 -7.64 -0.89 -11.52
CA ALA A 66 -8.12 0.47 -11.65
C ALA A 66 -7.00 1.49 -11.93
N LEU A 67 -5.85 1.34 -11.30
CA LEU A 67 -4.67 2.18 -11.53
C LEU A 67 -4.10 1.96 -12.94
N ASN A 68 -4.02 0.70 -13.38
CA ASN A 68 -3.52 0.32 -14.70
C ASN A 68 -4.46 0.66 -15.87
N ARG A 69 -5.64 1.25 -15.63
CA ARG A 69 -6.48 1.82 -16.70
C ARG A 69 -5.88 3.09 -17.30
N ILE A 70 -5.00 3.76 -16.57
CA ILE A 70 -4.29 4.94 -17.05
C ILE A 70 -2.97 4.46 -17.65
N ALA A 71 -2.62 5.00 -18.82
CA ALA A 71 -1.32 4.72 -19.43
C ALA A 71 -0.21 5.24 -18.51
N GLN A 72 0.70 4.35 -18.13
CA GLN A 72 1.81 4.64 -17.24
C GLN A 72 3.11 4.32 -17.95
N PHE A 73 4.16 5.07 -17.60
CA PHE A 73 5.46 4.94 -18.22
C PHE A 73 6.58 5.05 -17.20
N THR A 74 7.76 4.61 -17.60
CA THR A 74 9.01 4.90 -16.90
C THR A 74 10.06 5.37 -17.90
N THR A 75 10.95 6.27 -17.48
CA THR A 75 12.13 6.68 -18.25
C THR A 75 13.33 6.84 -17.33
N ALA A 76 14.54 6.72 -17.87
CA ALA A 76 15.77 6.91 -17.12
C ALA A 76 16.18 8.39 -17.17
N ILE A 77 16.30 9.04 -16.02
CA ILE A 77 16.80 10.42 -15.88
C ILE A 77 18.00 10.37 -14.93
N ASP A 78 19.18 10.77 -15.41
CA ASP A 78 20.43 10.74 -14.64
C ASP A 78 20.72 9.38 -13.97
N GLY A 79 20.33 8.29 -14.64
CA GLY A 79 20.50 6.92 -14.16
C GLY A 79 19.42 6.41 -13.18
N LEU A 80 18.35 7.17 -12.96
CA LEU A 80 17.21 6.78 -12.11
C LEU A 80 15.96 6.51 -12.96
N ASP A 81 15.25 5.42 -12.66
CA ASP A 81 13.95 5.14 -13.26
C ASP A 81 12.86 6.02 -12.62
N VAL A 82 12.27 6.92 -13.41
CA VAL A 82 11.19 7.82 -13.00
C VAL A 82 9.87 7.34 -13.60
N HIS A 83 8.87 7.09 -12.75
CA HIS A 83 7.50 6.71 -13.13
C HIS A 83 6.60 7.95 -13.31
N PHE A 84 5.76 7.95 -14.34
CA PHE A 84 4.77 8.99 -14.63
C PHE A 84 3.54 8.45 -15.37
#